data_AF-A0A6A4NAH2-F1
#
_entry.id   AF-A0A6A4NAH2-F1
#
_cell.length_a   1.000
_cell.length_b   1.000
_cell.length_c   1.000
_cell.angle_alpha   90.00
_cell.angle_beta   90.00
_cell.angle_gamma   90.00
#
_symmetry.space_group_name_H-M   'P 1'
#
loop_
_entity.id
_entity.type
_entity.pdbx_description
1 polymer ?
#
loop_
_entity_poly.entity_id
_entity_poly.type
_entity_poly.pdbx_seq_one_letter_code
_entity_poly.pdbx_strand_id
1 'polypeptide(L)'
;MSAVQLSAAITACARIYMYPFISRSDCYYTDTDSIFLGNPLSDDLISSVDLGKFKLECKVQNGIFLAPKSYMLELEDDKTIIRHKGLAKNVVTSDWFKKILDNLKLMDEISISANF
;
A
#
# COMPACT_ATOMS: atom_id res chain seq x y z
N MET A 1 -1.40 25.33 22.14
CA MET A 1 -0.73 25.93 20.97
C MET A 1 -0.14 24.78 20.16
N SER A 2 -0.58 24.54 18.93
CA SER A 2 -0.05 23.45 18.09
C SER A 2 1.21 23.89 17.36
N ALA A 3 2.26 23.07 17.35
CA ALA A 3 3.52 23.32 16.64
C ALA A 3 3.44 22.87 15.17
N VAL A 4 2.61 23.55 14.36
CA VAL A 4 2.35 23.18 12.95
C VAL A 4 3.63 23.11 12.11
N GLN A 5 4.56 24.02 12.35
CA GLN A 5 5.85 24.08 11.65
C GLN A 5 6.68 22.82 11.90
N LEU A 6 6.68 22.30 13.13
CA LEU A 6 7.40 21.08 13.47
C LEU A 6 6.78 19.86 12.78
N SER A 7 5.45 19.74 12.78
CA SER A 7 4.76 18.66 12.06
C SER A 7 5.02 18.68 10.55
N ALA A 8 5.06 19.89 9.95
CA ALA A 8 5.39 20.06 8.54
C ALA A 8 6.83 19.62 8.24
N ALA A 9 7.79 20.00 9.08
CA ALA A 9 9.19 19.59 8.95
C ALA A 9 9.35 18.06 9.06
N ILE A 10 8.71 17.43 10.05
CA ILE A 10 8.75 15.97 10.23
C ILE A 10 8.19 15.26 8.99
N THR A 11 7.04 15.69 8.48
CA THR A 11 6.40 15.07 7.31
C THR A 11 7.23 15.27 6.04
N ALA A 12 7.85 16.43 5.87
CA ALA A 12 8.75 16.70 4.74
C ALA A 12 9.99 15.82 4.79
N CYS A 13 10.65 15.72 5.95
CA CYS A 13 11.81 14.85 6.14
C CYS A 13 11.46 13.37 5.88
N ALA A 14 10.31 12.89 6.34
CA ALA A 14 9.85 11.53 6.06
C ALA A 14 9.68 11.27 4.55
N ARG A 15 9.10 12.20 3.79
CA ARG A 15 8.96 12.07 2.33
C ARG A 15 10.30 12.11 1.60
N ILE A 16 11.21 13.00 2.02
CA ILE A 16 12.56 13.07 1.47
C ILE A 16 13.30 11.76 1.72
N TYR A 17 13.18 11.20 2.93
CA TYR A 17 13.76 9.91 3.28
C TYR A 17 13.20 8.77 2.41
N MET A 18 11.90 8.78 2.11
CA MET A 18 11.26 7.75 1.28
C MET A 18 11.57 7.89 -0.22
N TYR A 19 11.92 9.09 -0.69
CA TYR A 19 12.06 9.39 -2.13
C TYR A 19 13.03 8.48 -2.90
N PRO A 20 14.23 8.10 -2.38
CA PRO A 20 15.12 7.17 -3.08
C PRO A 20 14.49 5.80 -3.38
N PHE A 21 13.55 5.36 -2.54
CA PHE A 21 12.86 4.09 -2.72
C PHE A 21 11.66 4.19 -3.66
N ILE A 22 10.91 5.30 -3.56
CA ILE A 22 9.75 5.59 -4.41
C ILE A 22 10.18 5.87 -5.87
N SER A 23 11.34 6.50 -6.06
CA SER A 23 11.86 6.86 -7.38
C SER A 23 12.52 5.68 -8.13
N ARG A 24 12.56 4.48 -7.53
CA ARG A 24 13.03 3.29 -8.22
C ARG A 24 12.10 2.91 -9.36
N SER A 25 12.66 2.44 -10.48
CA SER A 25 11.88 1.99 -11.64
C SER A 25 11.01 0.78 -11.36
N ASP A 26 11.32 0.02 -10.32
CA ASP A 26 10.58 -1.18 -9.88
C ASP A 26 9.70 -0.92 -8.66
N CYS A 27 9.45 0.34 -8.30
CA CYS A 27 8.49 0.69 -7.27
C CYS A 27 7.07 0.68 -7.84
N TYR A 28 6.23 -0.24 -7.37
CA TYR A 28 4.85 -0.38 -7.85
C TYR A 28 3.85 0.43 -7.01
N TYR A 29 4.13 0.59 -5.71
CA TYR A 29 3.21 1.26 -4.80
C TYR A 29 3.92 1.77 -3.54
N THR A 30 3.41 2.87 -2.99
CA THR A 30 3.81 3.40 -1.68
C THR A 30 2.63 4.01 -0.93
N ASP A 31 2.61 3.86 0.40
CA ASP A 31 1.72 4.62 1.28
C ASP A 31 2.47 4.97 2.56
N THR A 32 2.75 6.26 2.73
CA THR A 32 3.43 6.86 3.90
C THR A 32 4.85 6.36 4.13
N ASP A 33 5.00 5.17 4.71
CA ASP A 33 6.24 4.53 5.15
C ASP A 33 6.41 3.10 4.61
N SER A 34 5.54 2.69 3.68
CA SER A 34 5.58 1.39 3.01
C SER A 34 5.91 1.52 1.52
N ILE A 35 6.56 0.49 0.97
CA ILE A 35 6.86 0.35 -0.45
C ILE A 35 6.65 -1.10 -0.90
N PHE A 36 6.16 -1.27 -2.14
CA PHE A 36 6.13 -2.54 -2.84
C PHE A 36 7.05 -2.46 -4.04
N LEU A 37 8.05 -3.35 -4.08
CA LEU A 37 9.13 -3.33 -5.06
C LEU A 37 9.16 -4.63 -5.86
N GLY A 38 9.61 -4.56 -7.11
CA GLY A 38 9.87 -5.74 -7.94
C GLY A 38 11.13 -6.50 -7.57
N ASN A 39 12.16 -5.80 -7.08
CA ASN A 39 13.39 -6.41 -6.59
C ASN A 39 13.57 -6.10 -5.10
N PRO A 40 14.21 -7.00 -4.33
CA PRO A 40 14.47 -6.77 -2.92
C PRO A 40 15.35 -5.53 -2.69
N LEU A 41 15.22 -4.94 -1.50
CA LEU A 41 16.19 -3.98 -0.99
C LEU A 41 17.47 -4.71 -0.55
N SER A 42 18.56 -3.96 -0.42
CA SER A 42 19.79 -4.46 0.16
C SER A 42 19.60 -4.76 1.66
N ASP A 43 20.25 -5.81 2.16
CA ASP A 43 20.07 -6.33 3.51
C ASP A 43 20.44 -5.32 4.61
N ASP A 44 21.32 -4.36 4.32
CA ASP A 44 21.69 -3.27 5.24
C ASP A 44 20.53 -2.32 5.56
N LEU A 45 19.54 -2.24 4.67
CA LEU A 45 18.34 -1.43 4.82
C LEU A 45 17.18 -2.18 5.48
N ILE A 46 17.32 -3.48 5.73
CA ILE A 46 16.27 -4.33 6.29
C ILE A 46 16.57 -4.67 7.76
N SER A 47 15.63 -4.37 8.65
CA SER A 47 15.65 -4.81 10.05
C SER A 47 14.26 -4.69 10.67
N SER A 48 13.88 -5.64 11.50
CA SER A 48 12.62 -5.60 12.25
C SER A 48 12.72 -4.85 13.59
N VAL A 49 13.93 -4.44 13.98
CA VAL A 49 14.22 -3.87 15.31
C VAL A 49 14.96 -2.53 15.24
N ASP A 50 15.75 -2.28 14.19
CA ASP A 50 16.51 -1.05 14.07
C ASP A 50 15.63 0.09 13.58
N LEU A 51 15.70 1.24 14.27
CA LEU A 51 14.98 2.44 13.88
C LEU A 51 15.48 2.96 12.53
N GLY A 52 14.54 3.30 11.65
CA GLY A 52 14.85 3.88 10.34
C GLY A 52 15.30 2.87 9.29
N LYS A 53 15.16 1.56 9.56
CA LYS A 53 15.26 0.50 8.54
C LYS A 53 13.87 -0.04 8.21
N PHE A 54 13.74 -0.68 7.05
CA PHE A 54 12.50 -1.31 6.63
C PHE A 54 12.35 -2.69 7.26
N LYS A 55 11.14 -3.00 7.71
CA LYS A 55 10.75 -4.36 8.06
C LYS A 55 10.27 -5.10 6.81
N LEU A 56 10.79 -6.30 6.57
CA LEU A 56 10.24 -7.18 5.54
C LEU A 56 8.89 -7.74 6.00
N GLU A 57 7.79 -7.12 5.57
CA GLU A 57 6.44 -7.50 6.00
C GLU A 57 5.87 -8.71 5.24
N CYS A 58 6.13 -8.79 3.93
CA CYS A 58 5.58 -9.86 3.10
C CYS A 58 6.41 -10.06 1.82
N LYS A 59 6.24 -11.24 1.21
CA LYS A 59 6.70 -11.54 -0.15
C LYS A 59 5.46 -11.77 -1.02
N VAL A 60 5.36 -10.97 -2.07
CA VAL A 60 4.19 -10.90 -2.94
C VAL A 60 4.50 -11.63 -4.24
N GLN A 61 3.63 -12.57 -4.63
CA GLN A 61 3.69 -13.23 -5.92
C GLN A 61 3.01 -12.39 -6.99
N ASN A 62 1.79 -11.90 -6.72
CA ASN A 62 1.04 -11.01 -7.60
C ASN A 62 0.42 -9.86 -6.81
N GLY A 63 0.42 -8.65 -7.38
CA GLY A 63 -0.19 -7.47 -6.77
C GLY A 63 -1.00 -6.66 -7.78
N ILE A 64 -2.22 -6.29 -7.40
CA ILE A 64 -3.09 -5.39 -8.17
C ILE A 64 -3.27 -4.10 -7.37
N PHE A 65 -2.76 -2.99 -7.89
CA PHE A 65 -2.84 -1.66 -7.26
C PHE A 65 -3.72 -0.73 -8.10
N LEU A 66 -5.00 -0.62 -7.75
CA LEU A 66 -5.97 0.15 -8.57
C LEU A 66 -5.98 1.64 -8.22
N ALA A 67 -5.79 1.98 -6.95
CA ALA A 67 -5.84 3.36 -6.46
C ALA A 67 -5.12 3.50 -5.11
N PRO A 68 -4.87 4.73 -4.62
CA PRO A 68 -4.34 4.94 -3.28
C PRO A 68 -5.20 4.25 -2.21
N LYS A 69 -4.57 3.39 -1.42
CA LYS A 69 -5.18 2.58 -0.35
C LYS A 69 -6.25 1.59 -0.85
N SER A 70 -6.19 1.20 -2.14
CA SER A 70 -7.03 0.19 -2.76
C SER A 70 -6.18 -0.77 -3.59
N TYR A 71 -5.80 -1.89 -2.98
CA TYR A 71 -4.94 -2.91 -3.60
C TYR A 71 -5.21 -4.31 -3.05
N MET A 72 -4.79 -5.31 -3.82
CA MET A 72 -4.86 -6.72 -3.45
C MET A 72 -3.53 -7.40 -3.75
N LEU A 73 -3.10 -8.28 -2.85
CA LEU A 73 -1.83 -9.01 -2.91
C LEU A 73 -2.10 -10.50 -2.75
N GLU A 74 -1.51 -11.31 -3.62
CA GLU A 74 -1.37 -12.76 -3.48
C GLU A 74 0.06 -13.03 -3.00
N LEU A 75 0.21 -13.67 -1.84
CA LEU A 75 1.50 -13.94 -1.19
C LEU A 75 2.03 -15.33 -1.57
N GLU A 76 3.33 -15.57 -1.34
CA GLU A 76 3.97 -16.87 -1.59
C GLU A 76 3.40 -18.04 -0.77
N ASP A 77 2.68 -17.76 0.32
CA ASP A 77 2.06 -18.76 1.21
C ASP A 77 0.56 -18.97 0.92
N ASP A 78 0.13 -18.70 -0.32
CA ASP A 78 -1.26 -18.76 -0.81
C ASP A 78 -2.25 -17.85 -0.05
N LYS A 79 -1.74 -16.92 0.79
CA LYS A 79 -2.60 -15.94 1.46
C LYS A 79 -2.90 -14.75 0.57
N THR A 80 -4.10 -14.21 0.72
CA THR A 80 -4.52 -12.98 0.05
C THR A 80 -4.67 -11.84 1.05
N ILE A 81 -4.08 -10.69 0.74
CA ILE A 81 -4.30 -9.43 1.47
C ILE A 81 -5.14 -8.51 0.59
N ILE A 82 -6.28 -8.05 1.10
CA ILE A 82 -7.13 -7.04 0.45
C ILE A 82 -7.14 -5.78 1.29
N ARG A 83 -6.81 -4.65 0.68
CA ARG A 83 -6.91 -3.31 1.28
C ARG A 83 -7.79 -2.45 0.40
N HIS A 84 -8.81 -1.85 1.00
CA HIS A 84 -9.66 -0.87 0.34
C HIS A 84 -10.09 0.18 1.36
N LYS A 85 -9.98 1.46 0.98
CA LYS A 85 -10.42 2.58 1.81
C LYS A 85 -11.81 3.04 1.38
N GLY A 86 -12.71 3.21 2.35
CA GLY A 86 -14.07 3.70 2.13
C GLY A 86 -15.13 2.72 2.64
N LEU A 87 -16.39 3.03 2.34
CA LEU A 87 -17.55 2.26 2.82
C LEU A 87 -17.57 0.83 2.27
N ALA A 88 -17.05 0.62 1.06
CA ALA A 88 -17.04 -0.68 0.40
C ALA A 88 -15.96 -1.66 0.91
N LYS A 89 -15.17 -1.30 1.93
CA LYS A 89 -14.04 -2.12 2.42
C LYS A 89 -14.39 -3.58 2.71
N ASN A 90 -15.61 -3.83 3.22
CA ASN A 90 -16.04 -5.17 3.64
C ASN A 90 -16.71 -5.98 2.52
N VAL A 91 -16.97 -5.37 1.37
CA VAL A 91 -17.64 -6.03 0.24
C VAL A 91 -16.70 -6.27 -0.94
N VAL A 92 -15.58 -5.56 -1.00
CA VAL A 92 -14.57 -5.74 -2.04
C VAL A 92 -13.85 -7.09 -1.89
N THR A 93 -13.78 -7.85 -2.99
CA THR A 93 -13.17 -9.18 -3.04
C THR A 93 -11.99 -9.23 -4.02
N SER A 94 -11.22 -10.33 -3.96
CA SER A 94 -10.18 -10.67 -4.93
C SER A 94 -10.70 -10.64 -6.37
N ASP A 95 -11.84 -11.30 -6.61
CA ASP A 95 -12.48 -11.35 -7.93
C ASP A 95 -12.90 -9.98 -8.43
N TRP A 96 -13.34 -9.09 -7.54
CA TRP A 96 -13.67 -7.71 -7.90
C TRP A 96 -12.44 -6.95 -8.41
N PHE A 97 -11.29 -7.09 -7.75
CA PHE A 97 -10.03 -6.50 -8.21
C PHE A 97 -9.64 -7.01 -9.61
N LYS A 98 -9.77 -8.32 -9.85
CA LYS A 98 -9.49 -8.95 -11.15
C LYS A 98 -10.43 -8.43 -12.25
N LYS A 99 -11.74 -8.37 -11.96
CA LYS A 99 -12.75 -7.82 -12.88
C LYS A 99 -12.51 -6.36 -13.26
N ILE A 100 -12.12 -5.52 -12.31
CA ILE A 100 -11.81 -4.11 -12.62
C ILE A 100 -10.52 -3.99 -13.41
N LEU A 101 -9.51 -4.80 -13.12
CA LEU A 101 -8.28 -4.81 -13.92
C LEU A 101 -8.57 -5.16 -15.38
N ASP A 102 -9.45 -6.13 -15.62
CA ASP A 102 -9.88 -6.52 -16.97
C ASP A 102 -10.77 -5.46 -17.64
N ASN A 103 -11.60 -4.76 -16.87
CA ASN A 103 -12.47 -3.70 -17.35
C ASN A 103 -12.56 -2.52 -16.38
N LEU A 104 -11.73 -1.50 -16.63
CA LEU A 104 -11.62 -0.30 -15.79
C LEU A 104 -12.91 0.56 -15.74
N LYS A 105 -13.91 0.29 -16.59
CA LYS A 105 -15.20 1.00 -16.60
C LYS A 105 -16.28 0.28 -15.81
N LEU A 106 -15.98 -0.87 -15.21
CA LEU A 106 -16.94 -1.65 -14.45
C LEU A 106 -17.43 -0.86 -13.22
N MET A 107 -18.74 -0.79 -13.06
CA MET A 107 -19.41 -0.11 -11.96
C MET A 107 -20.43 -1.09 -11.36
N ASP A 108 -20.32 -1.33 -10.05
CA ASP A 108 -21.27 -2.13 -9.29
C ASP A 108 -21.96 -1.23 -8.26
N GLU A 109 -23.29 -1.25 -8.23
CA GLU A 109 -24.06 -0.62 -7.16
C GLU A 109 -24.23 -1.59 -5.99
N ILE A 110 -23.88 -1.14 -4.78
CA ILE A 110 -23.95 -1.96 -3.57
C ILE A 110 -24.68 -1.17 -2.49
N SER A 111 -25.72 -1.77 -1.91
CA SER A 111 -26.40 -1.21 -0.73
C SER A 111 -25.60 -1.52 0.54
N ILE A 112 -25.10 -0.49 1.21
CA ILE A 112 -24.32 -0.62 2.45
C ILE A 112 -25.06 0.15 3.55
N SER A 113 -25.43 -0.52 4.64
CA SER A 113 -25.92 0.15 5.85
C SER A 113 -24.74 0.50 6.75
N ALA A 114 -24.51 1.79 6.98
CA ALA A 114 -23.52 2.25 7.94
C ALA A 114 -24.22 2.57 9.28
N ASN A 115 -23.80 1.91 10.36
CA ASN A 115 -24.19 2.29 11.71
C ASN A 115 -23.23 3.41 12.15
N PHE A 116 -23.67 4.67 12.02
CA PHE A 116 -22.98 5.82 12.59
C PHE A 116 -23.44 6.06 14.03
#